data_AF-V4L726-F1
#
_entry.id   AF-V4L726-F1
#
_cell.length_a   1.000
_cell.length_b   1.000
_cell.length_c   1.000
_cell.angle_alpha   90.00
_cell.angle_beta   90.00
_cell.angle_gamma   90.00
#
_symmetry.space_group_name_H-M   'P 1'
#
loop_
_entity.id
_entity.type
_entity.pdbx_description
1 polymer ?
#
loop_
_entity_poly.entity_id
_entity_poly.type
_entity_poly.pdbx_seq_one_letter_code
_entity_poly.pdbx_strand_id
1 'polypeptide(L)'
;MAAAGSSYSASTDQVPSTLVNLGNAAGVCIMSNAWKAEQDPSLISFISSFLSSNSFRLNFVSISPDLIFNCGGVSIAFVFVTKWDCSNVASIFSRVKRLKGQFARLYVIATLSTKEQNDSFMRSYFQYEMDFGKPAFVPVTDAEMGFEKIVKISHSHGVCKQQKVASKLKVERKRTVQDTNMFIRVVTSIPNINKHDANTLYQAIGSVEAIAKTSKEDILANTDLSSDKAEMLTRFFQDPEFYLSPKFN
;
A
#
# COMPACT_ATOMS: atom_id res chain seq x y z
N MET A 1 36.76 32.38 25.59
CA MET A 1 35.38 32.26 25.09
C MET A 1 35.42 31.46 23.81
N ALA A 2 34.89 30.24 23.86
CA ALA A 2 34.85 29.29 22.77
C ALA A 2 33.56 29.47 21.96
N ALA A 3 33.66 29.34 20.63
CA ALA A 3 32.52 29.06 19.76
C ALA A 3 33.03 28.32 18.52
N ALA A 4 33.15 27.00 18.64
CA ALA A 4 33.26 26.11 17.50
C ALA A 4 31.83 25.78 17.04
N GLY A 5 31.46 26.23 15.83
CA GLY A 5 30.19 25.90 15.20
C GLY A 5 30.22 24.47 14.66
N SER A 6 29.52 23.57 15.32
CA SER A 6 29.26 22.21 14.84
C SER A 6 28.03 22.21 13.94
N SER A 7 28.25 21.91 12.67
CA SER A 7 27.22 21.65 11.66
C SER A 7 26.68 20.23 11.81
N TYR A 8 25.46 20.10 12.32
CA TYR A 8 24.71 18.84 12.26
C TYR A 8 23.91 18.79 10.96
N SER A 9 24.45 18.11 9.95
CA SER A 9 23.67 17.62 8.81
C SER A 9 22.98 16.32 9.20
N ALA A 10 21.67 16.39 9.43
CA ALA A 10 20.83 15.21 9.56
C ALA A 10 20.68 14.52 8.20
N SER A 11 21.46 13.46 7.97
CA SER A 11 21.25 12.57 6.82
C SER A 11 19.94 11.82 7.01
N THR A 12 18.94 12.17 6.21
CA THR A 12 17.72 11.38 6.06
C THR A 12 18.02 10.29 5.05
N ASP A 13 18.21 9.06 5.54
CA ASP A 13 18.25 7.85 4.71
C ASP A 13 16.89 7.68 4.02
N GLN A 14 16.78 8.22 2.81
CA GLN A 14 15.71 7.86 1.88
C GLN A 14 15.96 6.43 1.41
N VAL A 15 15.26 5.47 2.02
CA VAL A 15 15.12 4.12 1.49
C VAL A 15 14.45 4.21 0.10
N PRO A 16 15.07 3.73 -0.99
CA PRO A 16 14.44 3.71 -2.30
C PRO A 16 13.23 2.79 -2.27
N SER A 17 12.07 3.33 -2.60
CA SER A 17 10.81 2.59 -2.74
C SER A 17 10.76 1.89 -4.11
N THR A 18 11.73 1.04 -4.41
CA THR A 18 11.72 0.18 -5.60
C THR A 18 10.97 -1.12 -5.30
N LEU A 19 9.66 -1.00 -5.05
CA LEU A 19 8.73 -2.11 -5.24
C LEU A 19 8.29 -2.09 -6.70
N VAL A 20 9.18 -2.66 -7.51
CA VAL A 20 8.97 -3.34 -8.78
C VAL A 20 7.72 -2.90 -9.57
N ASN A 21 7.97 -2.05 -10.57
CA ASN A 21 7.11 -1.86 -11.74
C ASN A 21 6.85 -3.23 -12.41
N LEU A 22 5.77 -3.92 -12.02
CA LEU A 22 5.15 -4.93 -12.89
C LEU A 22 3.93 -4.29 -13.57
N GLY A 23 4.21 -3.69 -14.73
CA GLY A 23 3.23 -3.47 -15.80
C GLY A 23 2.56 -2.09 -15.85
N ASN A 24 3.33 -1.02 -16.15
CA ASN A 24 3.00 0.28 -16.81
C ASN A 24 1.57 0.90 -16.77
N ALA A 25 0.66 0.46 -15.91
CA ALA A 25 -0.68 1.01 -15.77
C ALA A 25 -0.95 1.31 -14.30
N ALA A 26 -1.28 2.57 -14.00
CA ALA A 26 -1.70 3.00 -12.67
C ALA A 26 -2.99 2.26 -12.22
N GLY A 27 -3.78 1.79 -13.19
CA GLY A 27 -4.95 0.97 -12.95
C GLY A 27 -5.85 0.88 -14.19
N VAL A 28 -7.06 0.38 -13.97
CA VAL A 28 -8.11 0.30 -14.99
C VAL A 28 -9.34 1.05 -14.51
N CYS A 29 -9.82 1.98 -15.33
CA CYS A 29 -11.15 2.56 -15.23
C CYS A 29 -12.09 1.78 -16.15
N ILE A 30 -13.17 1.27 -15.58
CA ILE A 30 -14.26 0.60 -16.29
C ILE A 30 -15.45 1.56 -16.27
N MET A 31 -15.96 1.94 -17.43
CA MET A 31 -17.03 2.91 -17.59
C MET A 31 -18.28 2.27 -18.22
N SER A 32 -19.45 2.64 -17.70
CA SER A 32 -20.73 2.17 -18.21
C SER A 32 -21.02 2.70 -19.61
N ASN A 33 -21.39 1.81 -20.53
CA ASN A 33 -21.85 2.18 -21.87
C ASN A 33 -23.10 3.07 -21.82
N ALA A 34 -24.04 2.76 -20.92
CA ALA A 34 -25.27 3.53 -20.76
C ALA A 34 -24.97 4.94 -20.26
N TRP A 35 -24.16 5.07 -19.21
CA TRP A 35 -23.78 6.37 -18.66
C TRP A 35 -23.03 7.22 -19.68
N LYS A 36 -22.07 6.65 -20.40
CA LYS A 36 -21.31 7.32 -21.47
C LYS A 36 -22.24 7.92 -22.53
N ALA A 37 -23.29 7.19 -22.93
CA ALA A 37 -24.22 7.62 -23.96
C ALA A 37 -25.05 8.84 -23.55
N GLU A 38 -25.21 9.09 -22.25
CA GLU A 38 -25.93 10.25 -21.71
C GLU A 38 -25.03 11.49 -21.52
N GLN A 39 -23.71 11.33 -21.63
CA GLN A 39 -22.75 12.42 -21.40
C GLN A 39 -22.43 13.20 -22.67
N ASP A 40 -22.01 14.45 -22.47
CA ASP A 40 -21.47 15.27 -23.55
C ASP A 40 -20.16 14.66 -24.10
N PRO A 41 -19.96 14.61 -25.43
CA PRO A 41 -18.74 14.09 -26.04
C PRO A 41 -17.46 14.77 -25.53
N SER A 42 -17.50 16.07 -25.19
CA SER A 42 -16.35 16.79 -24.64
C SER A 42 -15.90 16.23 -23.30
N LEU A 43 -16.84 15.90 -22.40
CA LEU A 43 -16.53 15.29 -21.11
C LEU A 43 -15.91 13.89 -21.27
N ILE A 44 -16.42 13.10 -22.20
CA ILE A 44 -15.85 11.77 -22.49
C ILE A 44 -14.43 11.90 -23.06
N SER A 45 -14.20 12.87 -23.94
CA SER A 45 -12.87 13.18 -24.48
C SER A 45 -11.90 13.62 -23.38
N PHE A 46 -12.34 14.51 -22.48
CA PHE A 46 -11.58 14.93 -21.30
C PHE A 46 -11.22 13.72 -20.44
N ILE A 47 -12.18 12.87 -20.08
CA ILE A 47 -11.96 11.67 -19.24
C ILE A 47 -10.92 10.74 -19.89
N SER A 48 -11.08 10.45 -21.19
CA SER A 48 -10.16 9.57 -21.92
C SER A 48 -8.74 10.13 -21.94
N SER A 49 -8.61 11.44 -22.20
CA SER A 49 -7.32 12.13 -22.23
C SER A 49 -6.68 12.15 -20.84
N PHE A 50 -7.46 12.52 -19.82
CA PHE A 50 -7.02 12.58 -18.42
C PHE A 50 -6.52 11.22 -17.93
N LEU A 51 -7.27 10.13 -18.19
CA LEU A 51 -6.85 8.78 -17.82
C LEU A 51 -5.56 8.36 -18.54
N SER A 52 -5.48 8.63 -19.84
CA SER A 52 -4.30 8.29 -20.64
C SER A 52 -3.05 9.02 -20.13
N SER A 53 -3.15 10.32 -19.85
CA SER A 53 -2.07 11.12 -19.26
C SER A 53 -1.64 10.62 -17.88
N ASN A 54 -2.54 9.96 -17.14
CA ASN A 54 -2.28 9.38 -15.82
C ASN A 54 -2.01 7.87 -15.87
N SER A 55 -1.74 7.30 -17.04
CA SER A 55 -1.44 5.86 -17.24
C SER A 55 -2.56 4.92 -16.75
N PHE A 56 -3.81 5.35 -16.78
CA PHE A 56 -4.96 4.48 -16.56
C PHE A 56 -5.50 3.96 -17.89
N ARG A 57 -5.86 2.68 -17.93
CA ARG A 57 -6.59 2.09 -19.07
C ARG A 57 -8.08 2.38 -18.91
N LEU A 58 -8.75 2.72 -20.00
CA LEU A 58 -10.19 2.93 -20.05
C LEU A 58 -10.87 1.79 -20.82
N ASN A 59 -11.82 1.12 -20.17
CA ASN A 59 -12.67 0.10 -20.78
C ASN A 59 -14.13 0.51 -20.71
N PHE A 60 -14.89 0.22 -21.76
CA PHE A 60 -16.33 0.46 -21.81
C PHE A 60 -17.08 -0.85 -21.75
N VAL A 61 -18.00 -1.00 -20.80
CA VAL A 61 -18.76 -2.25 -20.59
C VAL A 61 -20.17 -1.95 -20.07
N SER A 62 -21.04 -2.97 -20.08
CA SER A 62 -22.35 -2.89 -19.42
C SER A 62 -22.20 -3.18 -17.92
N ILE A 63 -22.26 -2.13 -17.10
CA ILE A 63 -22.18 -2.22 -15.63
C ILE A 63 -23.26 -1.36 -14.97
N SER A 64 -23.68 -1.78 -13.78
CA SER A 64 -24.68 -1.08 -12.96
C SER A 64 -24.19 0.26 -12.37
N PRO A 65 -22.97 0.39 -11.80
CA PRO A 65 -22.39 1.70 -11.47
C PRO A 65 -21.93 2.44 -12.73
N ASP A 66 -21.69 3.75 -12.62
CA ASP A 66 -21.24 4.57 -13.75
C ASP A 66 -19.77 4.29 -14.08
N LEU A 67 -18.95 4.17 -13.04
CA LEU A 67 -17.52 3.89 -13.14
C LEU A 67 -17.11 2.86 -12.08
N ILE A 68 -16.14 2.01 -12.43
CA ILE A 68 -15.40 1.17 -11.48
C ILE A 68 -13.91 1.40 -11.71
N PHE A 69 -13.19 1.78 -10.66
CA PHE A 69 -11.75 1.87 -10.69
C PHE A 69 -11.12 0.66 -10.00
N ASN A 70 -10.18 0.04 -10.70
CA ASN A 70 -9.31 -1.00 -10.17
C ASN A 70 -7.88 -0.43 -10.11
N CYS A 71 -7.39 -0.17 -8.89
CA CYS A 71 -6.08 0.45 -8.65
C CYS A 71 -5.45 -0.13 -7.38
N GLY A 72 -4.18 -0.51 -7.42
CA GLY A 72 -3.44 -1.05 -6.26
C GLY A 72 -4.10 -2.28 -5.60
N GLY A 73 -4.80 -3.09 -6.39
CA GLY A 73 -5.56 -4.25 -5.92
C GLY A 73 -6.85 -3.90 -5.17
N VAL A 74 -7.32 -2.65 -5.20
CA VAL A 74 -8.63 -2.22 -4.69
C VAL A 74 -9.57 -2.00 -5.87
N SER A 75 -10.83 -2.40 -5.70
CA SER A 75 -11.93 -2.06 -6.60
C SER A 75 -12.89 -1.09 -5.91
N ILE A 76 -13.26 -0.01 -6.59
CA ILE A 76 -14.16 1.03 -6.08
C ILE A 76 -15.19 1.36 -7.15
N ALA A 77 -16.47 1.33 -6.77
CA ALA A 77 -17.57 1.72 -7.64
C ALA A 77 -17.97 3.18 -7.38
N PHE A 78 -18.40 3.85 -8.44
CA PHE A 78 -18.87 5.23 -8.40
C PHE A 78 -20.23 5.35 -9.07
N VAL A 79 -21.12 6.11 -8.43
CA VAL A 79 -22.24 6.77 -9.09
C VAL A 79 -21.80 8.20 -9.35
N PHE A 80 -21.82 8.63 -10.60
CA PHE A 80 -21.35 9.94 -11.01
C PHE A 80 -22.49 10.75 -11.64
N VAL A 81 -23.09 11.60 -10.81
CA VAL A 81 -24.19 12.48 -11.19
C VAL A 81 -23.62 13.80 -11.70
N THR A 82 -23.45 13.92 -13.02
CA THR A 82 -22.86 15.10 -13.68
C THR A 82 -23.85 16.25 -13.83
N LYS A 83 -25.16 15.96 -13.79
CA LYS A 83 -26.24 16.95 -13.83
C LYS A 83 -27.25 16.62 -12.74
N TRP A 84 -27.34 17.49 -11.73
CA TRP A 84 -28.34 17.36 -10.67
C TRP A 84 -29.68 17.96 -11.11
N ASP A 85 -30.72 17.15 -11.11
CA ASP A 85 -32.10 17.57 -11.38
C ASP A 85 -33.02 17.12 -10.24
N CYS A 86 -33.81 18.04 -9.70
CA CYS A 86 -34.79 17.74 -8.65
C CYS A 86 -35.84 16.70 -9.11
N SER A 87 -36.09 16.56 -10.41
CA SER A 87 -37.06 15.61 -10.96
C SER A 87 -36.59 14.15 -10.90
N ASN A 88 -35.28 13.90 -10.88
CA ASN A 88 -34.71 12.55 -11.01
C ASN A 88 -34.14 11.98 -9.70
N VAL A 89 -34.25 12.75 -8.61
CA VAL A 89 -33.74 12.42 -7.26
C VAL A 89 -34.12 11.00 -6.83
N ALA A 90 -35.40 10.63 -6.99
CA ALA A 90 -35.90 9.31 -6.57
C ALA A 90 -35.15 8.16 -7.25
N SER A 91 -34.87 8.30 -8.55
CA SER A 91 -34.13 7.32 -9.33
C SER A 91 -32.68 7.21 -8.85
N ILE A 92 -32.02 8.36 -8.62
CA ILE A 92 -30.64 8.42 -8.13
C ILE A 92 -30.53 7.70 -6.78
N PHE A 93 -31.31 8.09 -5.78
CA PHE A 93 -31.19 7.51 -4.44
C PHE A 93 -31.61 6.04 -4.38
N SER A 94 -32.61 5.63 -5.16
CA SER A 94 -32.99 4.20 -5.27
C SER A 94 -31.86 3.37 -5.88
N ARG A 95 -31.21 3.90 -6.92
CA ARG A 95 -30.02 3.27 -7.54
C ARG A 95 -28.86 3.19 -6.54
N VAL A 96 -28.61 4.25 -5.77
CA VAL A 96 -27.56 4.29 -4.75
C VAL A 96 -27.82 3.25 -3.65
N LYS A 97 -29.06 3.15 -3.14
CA LYS A 97 -29.45 2.14 -2.14
C LYS A 97 -29.17 0.72 -2.66
N ARG A 98 -29.57 0.43 -3.90
CA ARG A 98 -29.31 -0.87 -4.53
C ARG A 98 -27.82 -1.17 -4.66
N LEU A 99 -27.03 -0.21 -5.16
CA LEU A 99 -25.59 -0.38 -5.36
C LEU A 99 -24.82 -0.50 -4.04
N LYS A 100 -25.27 0.18 -2.98
CA LYS A 100 -24.68 0.07 -1.63
C LYS A 100 -24.68 -1.37 -1.11
N GLY A 101 -25.71 -2.16 -1.44
CA GLY A 101 -25.76 -3.58 -1.11
C GLY A 101 -24.84 -4.48 -1.95
N GLN A 102 -24.38 -4.00 -3.11
CA GLN A 102 -23.56 -4.77 -4.06
C GLN A 102 -22.07 -4.47 -3.95
N PHE A 103 -21.70 -3.24 -3.56
CA PHE A 103 -20.32 -2.77 -3.56
C PHE A 103 -19.89 -2.34 -2.17
N ALA A 104 -18.88 -3.03 -1.62
CA ALA A 104 -18.30 -2.68 -0.32
C ALA A 104 -17.66 -1.28 -0.29
N ARG A 105 -17.24 -0.76 -1.45
CA ARG A 105 -16.69 0.59 -1.62
C ARG A 105 -17.46 1.29 -2.73
N LEU A 106 -18.47 2.04 -2.33
CA LEU A 106 -19.27 2.87 -3.21
C LEU A 106 -19.10 4.34 -2.82
N TYR A 107 -18.88 5.17 -3.82
CA TYR A 107 -18.88 6.63 -3.70
C TYR A 107 -19.93 7.21 -4.63
N VAL A 108 -20.55 8.31 -4.20
CA VAL A 108 -21.44 9.10 -5.05
C VAL A 108 -20.81 10.47 -5.24
N ILE A 109 -20.50 10.80 -6.49
CA ILE A 109 -19.97 12.11 -6.86
C ILE A 109 -21.11 12.86 -7.52
N ALA A 110 -21.46 14.03 -6.99
CA ALA A 110 -22.59 14.81 -7.48
C ALA A 110 -22.13 16.23 -7.81
N THR A 111 -22.35 16.64 -9.06
CA THR A 111 -22.13 18.00 -9.51
C THR A 111 -23.29 18.88 -9.03
N LEU A 112 -22.98 19.74 -8.06
CA LEU A 112 -23.88 20.70 -7.43
C LEU A 112 -23.27 22.09 -7.59
N SER A 113 -23.57 22.76 -8.70
CA SER A 113 -22.96 24.04 -9.06
C SER A 113 -23.64 25.24 -8.40
N THR A 114 -24.85 25.06 -7.88
CA THR A 114 -25.66 26.12 -7.26
C THR A 114 -26.05 25.79 -5.83
N LYS A 115 -26.39 26.83 -5.07
CA LYS A 115 -26.93 26.68 -3.71
C LYS A 115 -28.26 25.93 -3.73
N GLU A 116 -29.17 26.19 -4.68
CA GLU A 116 -30.44 25.46 -4.73
C GLU A 116 -30.26 23.96 -4.96
N GLN A 117 -29.30 23.57 -5.82
CA GLN A 117 -28.95 22.16 -6.02
C GLN A 117 -28.37 21.54 -4.75
N ASN A 118 -27.52 22.26 -4.03
CA ASN A 118 -26.98 21.80 -2.75
C ASN A 118 -28.10 21.59 -1.72
N ASP A 119 -28.98 22.58 -1.56
CA ASP A 119 -30.12 22.51 -0.63
C ASP A 119 -31.10 21.39 -1.02
N SER A 120 -31.31 21.17 -2.32
CA SER A 120 -32.12 20.07 -2.85
C SER A 120 -31.49 18.70 -2.56
N PHE A 121 -30.18 18.57 -2.81
CA PHE A 121 -29.40 17.39 -2.47
C PHE A 121 -29.49 17.06 -0.98
N MET A 122 -29.26 18.04 -0.10
CA MET A 122 -29.29 17.84 1.35
C MET A 122 -30.67 17.39 1.84
N ARG A 123 -31.74 18.03 1.37
CA ARG A 123 -33.12 17.60 1.67
C ARG A 123 -33.37 16.16 1.25
N SER A 124 -32.94 15.81 0.04
CA SER A 124 -33.09 14.47 -0.51
C SER A 124 -32.28 13.42 0.25
N TYR A 125 -31.06 13.76 0.66
CA TYR A 125 -30.18 12.89 1.44
C TYR A 125 -30.87 12.43 2.73
N PHE A 126 -31.52 13.36 3.44
CA PHE A 126 -32.29 13.03 4.65
C PHE A 126 -33.60 12.32 4.34
N GLN A 127 -34.34 12.78 3.33
CA GLN A 127 -35.63 12.17 2.93
C GLN A 127 -35.49 10.70 2.57
N TYR A 128 -34.39 10.32 1.91
CA TYR A 128 -34.12 8.94 1.53
C TYR A 128 -33.36 8.15 2.60
N GLU A 129 -33.19 8.71 3.80
CA GLU A 129 -32.57 8.05 4.96
C GLU A 129 -31.19 7.47 4.62
N MET A 130 -30.31 8.31 4.04
CA MET A 130 -28.95 7.89 3.78
C MET A 130 -28.14 7.82 5.07
N ASP A 131 -27.50 6.66 5.31
CA ASP A 131 -26.56 6.52 6.41
C ASP A 131 -25.39 7.47 6.23
N PHE A 132 -25.06 8.18 7.32
CA PHE A 132 -23.93 9.11 7.33
C PHE A 132 -22.64 8.40 6.89
N GLY A 133 -22.05 8.91 5.81
CA GLY A 133 -20.80 8.40 5.24
C GLY A 133 -20.88 7.03 4.53
N LYS A 134 -22.06 6.43 4.33
CA LYS A 134 -22.21 5.13 3.65
C LYS A 134 -23.39 5.08 2.65
N PRO A 135 -23.15 5.21 1.33
CA PRO A 135 -21.86 5.53 0.70
C PRO A 135 -21.43 6.97 1.01
N ALA A 136 -20.17 7.27 0.80
CA ALA A 136 -19.70 8.64 0.91
C ALA A 136 -20.19 9.45 -0.30
N PHE A 137 -20.81 10.60 -0.02
CA PHE A 137 -21.22 11.58 -1.03
C PHE A 137 -20.18 12.68 -1.11
N VAL A 138 -19.77 13.02 -2.32
CA VAL A 138 -18.75 14.04 -2.61
C VAL A 138 -19.38 15.08 -3.54
N PRO A 139 -19.82 16.23 -3.00
CA PRO A 139 -20.29 17.34 -3.83
C PRO A 139 -19.11 17.99 -4.56
N VAL A 140 -19.31 18.33 -5.83
CA VAL A 140 -18.34 19.02 -6.68
C VAL A 140 -19.02 20.11 -7.51
N THR A 141 -18.27 21.10 -7.96
CA THR A 141 -18.82 22.25 -8.70
C THR A 141 -19.07 21.96 -10.17
N ASP A 142 -18.29 21.06 -10.76
CA ASP A 142 -18.32 20.70 -12.17
C ASP A 142 -17.90 19.23 -12.36
N ALA A 143 -18.12 18.71 -13.57
CA ALA A 143 -17.87 17.30 -13.88
C ALA A 143 -16.38 16.97 -14.01
N GLU A 144 -15.54 17.90 -14.48
CA GLU A 144 -14.10 17.62 -14.62
C GLU A 144 -13.45 17.47 -13.24
N MET A 145 -13.76 18.38 -12.32
CA MET A 145 -13.39 18.28 -10.91
C MET A 145 -13.94 16.99 -10.29
N GLY A 146 -15.20 16.65 -10.58
CA GLY A 146 -15.82 15.39 -10.18
C GLY A 146 -14.97 14.19 -10.55
N PHE A 147 -14.55 14.12 -11.82
CA PHE A 147 -13.74 13.04 -12.32
C PHE A 147 -12.32 13.02 -11.71
N GLU A 148 -11.69 14.19 -11.54
CA GLU A 148 -10.40 14.28 -10.85
C GLU A 148 -10.48 13.71 -9.42
N LYS A 149 -11.56 14.02 -8.68
CA LYS A 149 -11.79 13.47 -7.34
C LYS A 149 -11.95 11.95 -7.37
N ILE A 150 -12.66 11.40 -8.38
CA ILE A 150 -12.79 9.95 -8.57
C ILE A 150 -11.41 9.29 -8.69
N VAL A 151 -10.54 9.83 -9.54
CA VAL A 151 -9.19 9.30 -9.74
C VAL A 151 -8.37 9.42 -8.45
N LYS A 152 -8.41 10.56 -7.77
CA LYS A 152 -7.69 10.79 -6.50
C LYS A 152 -8.13 9.84 -5.39
N ILE A 153 -9.44 9.62 -5.23
CA ILE A 153 -9.99 8.65 -4.26
C ILE A 153 -9.45 7.26 -4.60
N SER A 154 -9.58 6.85 -5.87
CA SER A 154 -9.17 5.53 -6.34
C SER A 154 -7.68 5.26 -6.11
N HIS A 155 -6.84 6.20 -6.49
CA HIS A 155 -5.38 6.12 -6.29
C HIS A 155 -5.01 6.05 -4.81
N SER A 156 -5.60 6.91 -3.98
CA SER A 156 -5.32 6.96 -2.54
C SER A 156 -5.63 5.64 -1.83
N HIS A 157 -6.76 5.01 -2.18
CA HIS A 157 -7.12 3.68 -1.66
C HIS A 157 -6.14 2.59 -2.13
N GLY A 158 -5.73 2.63 -3.40
CA GLY A 158 -4.73 1.72 -3.95
C GLY A 158 -3.39 1.80 -3.22
N VAL A 159 -2.85 3.01 -3.07
CA VAL A 159 -1.60 3.28 -2.33
C VAL A 159 -1.73 2.86 -0.88
N CYS A 160 -2.83 3.19 -0.20
CA CYS A 160 -3.06 2.80 1.19
C CYS A 160 -3.06 1.26 1.36
N LYS A 161 -3.71 0.52 0.44
CA LYS A 161 -3.69 -0.95 0.47
C LYS A 161 -2.27 -1.49 0.28
N GLN A 162 -1.53 -0.98 -0.70
CA GLN A 162 -0.14 -1.41 -0.96
C GLN A 162 0.77 -1.13 0.24
N GLN A 163 0.66 0.05 0.85
CA GLN A 163 1.40 0.40 2.06
C GLN A 163 1.07 -0.55 3.22
N LYS A 164 -0.21 -0.89 3.42
CA LYS A 164 -0.63 -1.86 4.44
C LYS A 164 -0.10 -3.27 4.19
N VAL A 165 -0.03 -3.69 2.92
CA VAL A 165 0.60 -4.97 2.56
C VAL A 165 2.09 -4.92 2.84
N ALA A 166 2.79 -3.87 2.41
CA ALA A 166 4.21 -3.71 2.65
C ALA A 166 4.57 -3.66 4.14
N SER A 167 3.77 -2.99 4.96
CA SER A 167 3.99 -2.94 6.42
C SER A 167 3.78 -4.30 7.08
N LYS A 168 2.74 -5.05 6.69
CA LYS A 168 2.53 -6.43 7.14
C LYS A 168 3.71 -7.34 6.75
N LEU A 169 4.16 -7.27 5.50
CA LEU A 169 5.31 -8.05 5.03
C LEU A 169 6.60 -7.70 5.80
N LYS A 170 6.82 -6.42 6.12
CA LYS A 170 7.95 -6.01 6.97
C LYS A 170 7.87 -6.62 8.38
N VAL A 171 6.69 -6.63 8.99
CA VAL A 171 6.47 -7.23 10.32
C VAL A 171 6.67 -8.76 10.26
N GLU A 172 6.09 -9.43 9.27
CA GLU A 172 6.26 -10.87 9.07
C GLU A 172 7.73 -11.23 8.85
N ARG A 173 8.46 -10.49 8.00
CA ARG A 173 9.90 -10.71 7.78
C ARG A 173 10.71 -10.57 9.07
N LYS A 174 10.43 -9.53 9.89
CA LYS A 174 11.07 -9.38 11.21
C LYS A 174 10.78 -10.57 12.12
N ARG A 175 9.52 -11.00 12.19
CA ARG A 175 9.11 -12.16 12.99
C ARG A 175 9.80 -13.45 12.53
N THR A 176 9.90 -13.67 11.22
CA THR A 176 10.56 -14.86 10.66
C THR A 176 12.06 -14.89 10.96
N VAL A 177 12.75 -13.74 10.91
CA VAL A 177 14.19 -13.68 11.23
C VAL A 177 14.44 -13.83 12.73
N GLN A 178 13.49 -13.43 13.57
CA GLN A 178 13.55 -13.62 15.03
C GLN A 178 13.12 -15.02 15.48
N ASP A 179 12.62 -15.87 14.58
CA ASP A 179 12.25 -17.23 14.91
C ASP A 179 13.47 -18.07 15.28
N THR A 180 13.39 -18.76 16.43
CA THR A 180 14.49 -19.59 16.92
C THR A 180 14.89 -20.66 15.92
N ASN A 181 13.97 -21.27 15.16
CA ASN A 181 14.35 -22.27 14.17
C ASN A 181 15.11 -21.66 13.00
N MET A 182 14.78 -20.42 12.61
CA MET A 182 15.54 -19.70 11.59
C MET A 182 16.95 -19.39 12.10
N PHE A 183 17.07 -18.90 13.33
CA PHE A 183 18.37 -18.70 13.97
C PHE A 183 19.20 -19.98 13.97
N ILE A 184 18.63 -21.09 14.46
CA ILE A 184 19.35 -22.38 14.53
C ILE A 184 19.77 -22.83 13.14
N ARG A 185 18.89 -22.76 12.12
CA ARG A 185 19.24 -23.11 10.74
C ARG A 185 20.42 -22.29 10.21
N VAL A 186 20.39 -20.97 10.40
CA VAL A 186 21.48 -20.08 9.95
C VAL A 186 22.79 -20.43 10.66
N VAL A 187 22.78 -20.53 11.98
CA VAL A 187 24.00 -20.78 12.77
C VAL A 187 24.58 -22.16 12.47
N THR A 188 23.76 -23.20 12.28
CA THR A 188 24.22 -24.55 11.90
C THR A 188 24.71 -24.66 10.45
N SER A 189 24.50 -23.64 9.61
CA SER A 189 25.09 -23.59 8.27
C SER A 189 26.55 -23.14 8.27
N ILE A 190 27.02 -22.60 9.40
CA ILE A 190 28.43 -22.26 9.61
C ILE A 190 29.21 -23.57 9.80
N PRO A 191 30.31 -23.79 9.05
CA PRO A 191 31.11 -25.00 9.21
C PRO A 191 31.52 -25.23 10.66
N ASN A 192 31.51 -26.50 11.09
CA ASN A 192 31.87 -26.94 12.45
C ASN A 192 30.98 -26.44 13.59
N ILE A 193 29.80 -25.88 13.28
CA ILE A 193 28.79 -25.48 14.28
C ILE A 193 27.60 -26.44 14.22
N ASN A 194 27.32 -27.13 15.33
CA ASN A 194 26.20 -28.08 15.40
C ASN A 194 24.97 -27.45 16.09
N LYS A 195 23.88 -28.23 16.17
CA LYS A 195 22.62 -27.76 16.74
C LYS A 195 22.73 -27.41 18.23
N HIS A 196 23.54 -28.12 19.00
CA HIS A 196 23.77 -27.81 20.42
C HIS A 196 24.46 -26.45 20.57
N ASP A 197 25.57 -26.25 19.85
CA ASP A 197 26.32 -24.99 19.84
C ASP A 197 25.42 -23.81 19.45
N ALA A 198 24.58 -24.00 18.43
CA ALA A 198 23.61 -23.00 18.00
C ALA A 198 22.60 -22.67 19.12
N ASN A 199 22.12 -23.64 19.89
CA ASN A 199 21.22 -23.35 21.01
C ASN A 199 21.93 -22.60 22.15
N THR A 200 23.18 -22.96 22.48
CA THR A 200 23.98 -22.21 23.46
C THR A 200 24.14 -20.74 23.03
N LEU A 201 24.53 -20.52 21.77
CA LEU A 201 24.69 -19.18 21.21
C LEU A 201 23.37 -18.39 21.21
N TYR A 202 22.24 -19.06 20.94
CA TYR A 202 20.93 -18.42 21.03
C TYR A 202 20.61 -17.95 22.46
N GLN A 203 20.89 -18.79 23.46
CA GLN A 203 20.60 -18.47 24.86
C GLN A 203 21.53 -17.37 25.41
N ALA A 204 22.81 -17.39 25.02
CA ALA A 204 23.83 -16.47 25.54
C ALA A 204 23.89 -15.13 24.79
N ILE A 205 23.76 -15.15 23.45
CA ILE A 205 24.01 -13.99 22.57
C ILE A 205 22.70 -13.51 21.89
N GLY A 206 21.73 -14.40 21.68
CA GLY A 206 20.35 -14.02 21.31
C GLY A 206 20.09 -13.76 19.82
N SER A 207 21.07 -13.30 19.03
CA SER A 207 20.84 -12.99 17.61
C SER A 207 22.06 -13.20 16.73
N VAL A 208 21.84 -13.51 15.45
CA VAL A 208 22.92 -13.67 14.45
C VAL A 208 23.72 -12.38 14.29
N GLU A 209 23.04 -11.22 14.31
CA GLU A 209 23.71 -9.91 14.25
C GLU A 209 24.63 -9.68 15.45
N ALA A 210 24.21 -10.09 16.65
CA ALA A 210 25.05 -9.99 17.84
C ALA A 210 26.27 -10.91 17.70
N ILE A 211 26.09 -12.18 17.31
CA ILE A 211 27.21 -13.12 17.07
C ILE A 211 28.21 -12.55 16.09
N ALA A 212 27.74 -11.93 15.00
CA ALA A 212 28.63 -11.34 13.99
C ALA A 212 29.52 -10.21 14.53
N LYS A 213 29.11 -9.55 15.62
CA LYS A 213 29.83 -8.45 16.26
C LYS A 213 30.56 -8.86 17.54
N THR A 214 30.24 -10.02 18.10
CA THR A 214 30.85 -10.51 19.35
C THR A 214 32.30 -10.94 19.10
N SER A 215 33.20 -10.60 20.03
CA SER A 215 34.60 -11.02 20.00
C SER A 215 34.74 -12.51 20.32
N LYS A 216 35.88 -13.13 19.97
CA LYS A 216 36.17 -14.54 20.32
C LYS A 216 36.15 -14.72 21.84
N GLU A 217 36.73 -13.78 22.56
CA GLU A 217 36.86 -13.77 24.02
C GLU A 217 35.48 -13.71 24.69
N ASP A 218 34.60 -12.84 24.19
CA ASP A 218 33.23 -12.71 24.70
C ASP A 218 32.37 -13.95 24.39
N ILE A 219 32.57 -14.60 23.24
CA ILE A 219 31.89 -15.88 22.93
C ILE A 219 32.32 -16.93 23.96
N LEU A 220 33.63 -17.08 24.23
CA LEU A 220 34.15 -18.06 25.18
C LEU A 220 33.75 -17.76 26.63
N ALA A 221 33.58 -16.49 26.99
CA ALA A 221 33.16 -16.09 28.33
C ALA A 221 31.68 -16.39 28.60
N ASN A 222 30.83 -16.38 27.56
CA ASN A 222 29.38 -16.49 27.70
C ASN A 222 28.80 -17.82 27.20
N THR A 223 29.62 -18.71 26.63
CA THR A 223 29.18 -19.99 26.04
C THR A 223 30.12 -21.14 26.40
N ASP A 224 29.66 -22.38 26.19
CA ASP A 224 30.47 -23.60 26.36
C ASP A 224 31.18 -24.04 25.06
N LEU A 225 31.27 -23.15 24.06
CA LEU A 225 31.93 -23.45 22.79
C LEU A 225 33.45 -23.58 22.97
N SER A 226 34.07 -24.43 22.15
CA SER A 226 35.53 -24.55 22.11
C SER A 226 36.17 -23.32 21.44
N SER A 227 37.46 -23.09 21.74
CA SER A 227 38.27 -22.03 21.13
C SER A 227 38.21 -22.05 19.59
N ASP A 228 38.28 -23.25 19.00
CA ASP A 228 38.23 -23.44 17.55
C ASP A 228 36.87 -23.03 16.96
N LYS A 229 35.76 -23.35 17.65
CA LYS A 229 34.42 -22.97 17.23
C LYS A 229 34.19 -21.46 17.37
N ALA A 230 34.67 -20.86 18.44
CA ALA A 230 34.60 -19.41 18.64
C ALA A 230 35.41 -18.67 17.55
N GLU A 231 36.62 -19.15 17.23
CA GLU A 231 37.44 -18.60 16.15
C GLU A 231 36.80 -18.76 14.78
N MET A 232 36.18 -19.91 14.52
CA MET A 232 35.43 -20.17 13.30
C MET A 232 34.27 -19.18 13.11
N LEU A 233 33.52 -18.87 14.17
CA LEU A 233 32.44 -17.88 14.14
C LEU A 233 32.99 -16.48 13.82
N THR A 234 34.04 -16.06 14.52
CA THR A 234 34.67 -14.74 14.31
C THR A 234 35.17 -14.61 12.87
N ARG A 235 35.91 -15.60 12.35
CA ARG A 235 36.37 -15.59 10.94
C ARG A 235 35.20 -15.60 9.96
N PHE A 236 34.17 -16.41 10.20
CA PHE A 236 33.01 -16.48 9.32
C PHE A 236 32.32 -15.12 9.14
N PHE A 237 32.21 -14.31 10.20
CA PHE A 237 31.51 -13.03 10.12
C PHE A 237 32.41 -11.82 9.84
N GLN A 238 33.69 -11.88 10.24
CA GLN A 238 34.55 -10.69 10.30
C GLN A 238 35.77 -10.75 9.38
N ASP A 239 36.10 -11.91 8.79
CA ASP A 239 37.26 -12.08 7.91
C ASP A 239 36.83 -12.15 6.43
N PRO A 240 37.05 -11.08 5.64
CA PRO A 240 36.69 -11.02 4.22
C PRO A 240 37.26 -12.13 3.37
N GLU A 241 38.49 -12.55 3.62
CA GLU A 241 39.14 -13.61 2.84
C GLU A 241 38.49 -14.98 3.11
N PHE A 242 37.91 -15.15 4.29
CA PHE A 242 37.33 -16.41 4.75
C PHE A 242 35.85 -16.62 4.39
N TYR A 243 35.05 -15.54 4.28
CA TYR A 243 33.66 -15.65 3.83
C TYR A 243 33.47 -15.43 2.32
N LEU A 244 34.45 -14.87 1.60
CA LEU A 244 34.45 -14.76 0.14
C LEU A 244 35.03 -15.99 -0.57
N SER A 245 35.71 -16.88 0.16
CA SER A 245 36.29 -18.10 -0.40
C SER A 245 35.21 -19.18 -0.64
N PRO A 246 35.20 -19.85 -1.80
CA PRO A 246 34.26 -20.94 -2.07
C PRO A 246 34.50 -22.09 -1.09
N LYS A 247 33.45 -22.47 -0.36
CA LYS A 247 33.49 -23.61 0.55
C LYS A 247 33.01 -24.84 -0.21
N PHE A 248 33.92 -25.49 -0.92
CA PHE A 248 33.64 -26.80 -1.51
C PHE A 248 33.66 -27.85 -0.40
N ASN A 249 32.57 -28.61 -0.27
CA ASN A 249 32.52 -29.85 0.50
C ASN A 249 33.05 -31.01 -0.35
#